data_AF-A0A433KQE5-F1
#
_entry.id   AF-A0A433KQE5-F1
#
_cell.length_a   1.000
_cell.length_b   1.000
_cell.length_c   1.000
_cell.angle_alpha   90.00
_cell.angle_beta   90.00
_cell.angle_gamma   90.00
#
_symmetry.space_group_name_H-M   'P 1'
#
loop_
_entity.id
_entity.type
_entity.pdbx_description
1 polymer ?
#
loop_
_entity_poly.entity_id
_entity_poly.type
_entity_poly.pdbx_seq_one_letter_code
_entity_poly.pdbx_strand_id
1 'polypeptide(L)'
;MTTSIKLVDIIQSLGIIVTLLVAIWQMSVQTRHVRAANDLALLSKFDEINKLWIAHPGIWKELETSYDTELQGTSQEVLSTILFMVFNIFELAFRHHKKYKLVENDAWADWCNLIQAYREKTYLYGWWENNAREYSEDFQSFVNGLPVPKNEK
;
A
#
# COMPACT_ATOMS: atom_id res chain seq x y z
N MET A 1 43.25 45.72 -3.71
CA MET A 1 42.70 44.78 -4.72
C MET A 1 42.35 43.41 -4.13
N THR A 2 42.94 42.98 -3.00
CA THR A 2 42.70 41.67 -2.36
C THR A 2 41.43 41.60 -1.49
N THR A 3 40.95 42.74 -0.96
CA THR A 3 39.74 42.80 -0.10
C THR A 3 38.45 42.57 -0.88
N SER A 4 38.38 43.07 -2.11
CA SER A 4 37.22 42.92 -3.01
C SER A 4 37.03 41.46 -3.44
N ILE A 5 38.13 40.72 -3.65
CA ILE A 5 38.09 39.30 -4.03
C ILE A 5 37.51 38.47 -2.88
N LYS A 6 37.96 38.68 -1.64
CA LYS A 6 37.42 37.98 -0.46
C LYS A 6 35.92 38.26 -0.24
N LEU A 7 35.45 39.47 -0.52
CA LEU A 7 34.05 39.85 -0.38
C LEU A 7 33.16 39.14 -1.42
N VAL A 8 33.63 39.01 -2.65
CA VAL A 8 32.93 38.27 -3.72
C VAL A 8 32.83 36.79 -3.35
N ASP A 9 33.89 36.16 -2.86
CA ASP A 9 33.89 34.75 -2.46
C ASP A 9 32.92 34.48 -1.29
N ILE A 10 32.83 35.42 -0.33
CA ILE A 10 31.86 35.35 0.78
C ILE A 10 30.43 35.44 0.25
N ILE A 11 30.14 36.37 -0.66
CA ILE A 11 28.80 36.55 -1.25
C ILE A 11 28.41 35.31 -2.08
N GLN A 12 29.34 34.76 -2.85
CA GLN A 12 29.11 33.53 -3.63
C GLN A 12 28.81 32.34 -2.72
N SER A 13 29.58 32.18 -1.65
CA SER A 13 29.36 31.12 -0.66
C SER A 13 27.98 31.27 0.01
N LEU A 14 27.58 32.50 0.34
CA LEU A 14 26.26 32.80 0.90
C LEU A 14 25.14 32.46 -0.11
N GLY A 15 25.36 32.79 -1.39
CA GLY A 15 24.45 32.44 -2.48
C GLY A 15 24.23 30.93 -2.59
N ILE A 16 25.30 30.14 -2.53
CA ILE A 16 25.23 28.66 -2.56
C ILE A 16 24.40 28.14 -1.37
N ILE A 17 24.63 28.67 -0.16
CA ILE A 17 23.88 28.28 1.03
C ILE A 17 22.39 28.57 0.86
N VAL A 18 22.03 29.76 0.36
CA VAL A 18 20.63 30.13 0.10
C VAL A 18 20.01 29.19 -0.95
N THR A 19 20.73 28.88 -2.04
CA THR A 19 20.24 27.94 -3.05
C THR A 19 20.01 26.53 -2.48
N LEU A 20 20.90 26.05 -1.62
CA LEU A 20 20.73 24.75 -0.94
C LEU A 20 19.50 24.75 -0.03
N LEU A 21 19.27 25.83 0.74
CA LEU A 21 18.08 25.95 1.59
C LEU A 21 16.78 25.94 0.76
N VAL A 22 16.76 26.66 -0.36
CA VAL A 22 15.63 26.66 -1.29
C VAL A 22 15.40 25.26 -1.89
N ALA A 23 16.46 24.54 -2.25
CA ALA A 23 16.37 23.18 -2.77
C ALA A 23 15.80 22.20 -1.73
N ILE A 24 16.23 22.29 -0.47
CA ILE A 24 15.70 21.48 0.64
C ILE A 24 14.21 21.75 0.84
N TRP A 25 13.81 23.03 0.80
CA TRP A 25 12.41 23.41 0.89
C TRP A 25 11.59 22.87 -0.29
N GLN A 26 12.11 22.99 -1.51
CA GLN A 26 11.47 22.46 -2.72
C GLN A 26 11.31 20.94 -2.67
N MET A 27 12.33 20.20 -2.24
CA MET A 27 12.22 18.74 -2.03
C MET A 27 11.12 18.39 -1.01
N SER A 28 10.98 19.19 0.05
CA SER A 28 9.95 18.97 1.06
C SER A 28 8.53 19.16 0.48
N VAL A 29 8.33 20.20 -0.35
CA VAL A 29 7.06 20.45 -1.04
C VAL A 29 6.77 19.37 -2.09
N GLN A 30 7.78 18.99 -2.89
CA GLN A 30 7.64 17.90 -3.87
C GLN A 30 7.27 16.58 -3.21
N THR A 31 7.87 16.27 -2.05
CA THR A 31 7.53 15.08 -1.28
C THR A 31 6.03 15.06 -0.92
N ARG A 32 5.46 16.20 -0.51
CA ARG A 32 4.01 16.29 -0.22
C ARG A 32 3.15 16.03 -1.45
N HIS A 33 3.53 16.57 -2.61
CA HIS A 33 2.80 16.28 -3.86
C HIS A 33 2.87 14.82 -4.26
N VAL A 34 4.03 14.17 -4.09
CA VAL A 34 4.20 12.74 -4.35
C VAL A 34 3.31 11.90 -3.42
N ARG A 35 3.21 12.27 -2.13
CA ARG A 35 2.30 11.61 -1.18
C ARG A 35 0.84 11.73 -1.61
N ALA A 36 0.37 12.95 -1.87
CA ALA A 36 -1.01 13.17 -2.31
C ALA A 36 -1.35 12.44 -3.62
N ALA A 37 -0.42 12.43 -4.57
CA ALA A 37 -0.59 11.69 -5.83
C ALA A 37 -0.63 10.17 -5.60
N ASN A 38 0.19 9.66 -4.67
CA ASN A 38 0.16 8.27 -4.26
C ASN A 38 -1.18 7.87 -3.65
N ASP A 39 -1.71 8.68 -2.73
CA ASP A 39 -2.99 8.40 -2.09
C ASP A 39 -4.13 8.35 -3.11
N LEU A 40 -4.14 9.29 -4.06
CA LEU A 40 -5.12 9.31 -5.15
C LEU A 40 -4.99 8.07 -6.05
N ALA A 41 -3.77 7.60 -6.33
CA ALA A 41 -3.53 6.40 -7.12
C ALA A 41 -4.03 5.13 -6.41
N LEU A 42 -3.79 5.01 -5.10
CA LEU A 42 -4.29 3.90 -4.28
C LEU A 42 -5.82 3.92 -4.20
N LEU A 43 -6.43 5.10 -4.00
CA LEU A 43 -7.88 5.27 -3.98
C LEU A 43 -8.51 4.90 -5.32
N SER A 44 -7.94 5.35 -6.44
CA SER A 44 -8.43 4.99 -7.78
C SER A 44 -8.40 3.47 -8.02
N LYS A 45 -7.36 2.79 -7.55
CA LYS A 45 -7.26 1.33 -7.62
C LYS A 45 -8.31 0.65 -6.73
N PHE A 46 -8.57 1.20 -5.56
CA PHE A 46 -9.64 0.74 -4.69
C PHE A 46 -11.03 0.91 -5.31
N ASP A 47 -11.27 2.01 -6.00
CA ASP A 47 -12.53 2.22 -6.72
C ASP A 47 -12.75 1.20 -7.85
N GLU A 48 -11.70 0.76 -8.54
CA GLU A 48 -11.78 -0.34 -9.52
C GLU A 48 -12.24 -1.64 -8.85
N ILE A 49 -11.70 -1.96 -7.68
CA ILE A 49 -12.10 -3.13 -6.90
C ILE A 49 -13.53 -2.99 -6.37
N ASN A 50 -13.90 -1.82 -5.84
CA ASN A 50 -15.25 -1.58 -5.34
C ASN A 50 -16.30 -1.75 -6.44
N LYS A 51 -16.01 -1.32 -7.68
CA LYS A 51 -16.88 -1.55 -8.83
C LYS A 51 -17.09 -3.04 -9.09
N LEU A 52 -16.06 -3.86 -8.92
CA LEU A 52 -16.17 -5.32 -9.06
C LEU A 52 -17.01 -5.94 -7.94
N TRP A 53 -16.83 -5.50 -6.70
CA TRP A 53 -17.68 -5.93 -5.59
C TRP A 53 -19.16 -5.58 -5.82
N ILE A 54 -19.43 -4.37 -6.33
CA ILE A 54 -20.78 -3.92 -6.67
C ILE A 54 -21.37 -4.72 -7.85
N ALA A 55 -20.55 -5.05 -8.85
CA ALA A 55 -20.97 -5.85 -10.00
C ALA A 55 -21.29 -7.30 -9.62
N HIS A 56 -20.68 -7.82 -8.54
CA HIS A 56 -20.83 -9.18 -8.07
C HIS A 56 -21.23 -9.27 -6.59
N PRO A 57 -22.43 -8.79 -6.20
CA PRO A 57 -22.83 -8.66 -4.80
C PRO A 57 -22.96 -10.00 -4.05
N GLY A 58 -23.11 -11.11 -4.78
CA GLY A 58 -23.16 -12.46 -4.20
C GLY A 58 -21.81 -12.96 -3.70
N ILE A 59 -20.71 -12.49 -4.30
CA ILE A 59 -19.36 -12.99 -4.03
C ILE A 59 -18.87 -12.59 -2.64
N TRP A 60 -19.37 -11.47 -2.09
CA TRP A 60 -19.01 -11.08 -0.72
C TRP A 60 -19.40 -12.12 0.32
N LYS A 61 -20.52 -12.82 0.13
CA LYS A 61 -20.94 -13.92 1.02
C LYS A 61 -20.07 -15.16 0.87
N GLU A 62 -19.48 -15.37 -0.30
CA GLU A 62 -18.59 -16.50 -0.55
C GLU A 62 -17.27 -16.37 0.22
N LEU A 63 -16.85 -15.16 0.62
CA LEU A 63 -15.69 -14.95 1.50
C LEU A 63 -15.84 -15.63 2.87
N GLU A 64 -17.06 -15.87 3.34
CA GLU A 64 -17.34 -16.56 4.61
C GLU A 64 -17.23 -18.08 4.48
N THR A 65 -17.15 -18.61 3.26
CA THR A 65 -17.05 -20.05 3.00
C THR A 65 -15.60 -20.53 3.06
N SER A 66 -15.40 -21.84 3.19
CA SER A 66 -14.05 -22.42 3.13
C SER A 66 -13.48 -22.35 1.72
N TYR A 67 -12.20 -22.00 1.60
CA TYR A 67 -11.47 -22.12 0.35
C TYR A 67 -11.39 -23.59 -0.07
N ASP A 68 -11.80 -23.89 -1.30
CA ASP A 68 -11.75 -25.24 -1.88
C ASP A 68 -11.07 -25.17 -3.24
N THR A 69 -9.93 -25.85 -3.37
CA THR A 69 -9.15 -25.91 -4.62
C THR A 69 -9.78 -26.79 -5.70
N GLU A 70 -10.74 -27.65 -5.35
CA GLU A 70 -11.37 -28.61 -6.28
C GLU A 70 -12.64 -28.05 -6.93
N LEU A 71 -13.27 -27.04 -6.32
CA LEU A 71 -14.47 -26.37 -6.82
C LEU A 71 -14.14 -25.31 -7.89
N GLN A 72 -13.87 -25.75 -9.11
CA GLN A 72 -13.74 -24.85 -10.28
C GLN A 72 -15.12 -24.37 -10.76
N GLY A 73 -15.60 -23.28 -10.16
CA GLY A 73 -16.76 -22.53 -10.64
C GLY A 73 -16.38 -21.11 -11.07
N THR A 74 -17.11 -20.54 -12.03
CA THR A 74 -16.89 -19.16 -12.50
C THR A 74 -16.93 -18.12 -11.36
N SER A 75 -17.72 -18.36 -10.31
CA SER A 75 -17.76 -17.47 -9.13
C SER A 75 -16.44 -17.46 -8.35
N GLN A 76 -15.82 -18.64 -8.15
CA GLN A 76 -14.54 -18.76 -7.46
C GLN A 76 -13.39 -18.14 -8.25
N GLU A 77 -13.38 -18.25 -9.59
CA GLU A 77 -12.38 -17.61 -10.43
C GLU A 77 -12.44 -16.08 -10.31
N VAL A 78 -13.66 -15.53 -10.35
CA VAL A 78 -13.88 -14.08 -10.16
C VAL A 78 -13.45 -13.66 -8.76
N LEU A 79 -13.83 -14.42 -7.72
CA LEU A 79 -13.42 -14.15 -6.34
C LEU A 79 -11.90 -14.17 -6.17
N SER A 80 -11.22 -15.19 -6.69
CA SER A 80 -9.76 -15.29 -6.63
C SER A 80 -9.10 -14.11 -7.36
N THR A 81 -9.62 -13.72 -8.52
CA THR A 81 -9.14 -12.54 -9.27
C THR A 81 -9.29 -11.26 -8.46
N ILE A 82 -10.45 -11.06 -7.80
CA ILE A 82 -10.68 -9.92 -6.91
C ILE A 82 -9.68 -9.93 -5.75
N LEU A 83 -9.44 -11.08 -5.13
CA LEU A 83 -8.48 -11.19 -4.03
C LEU A 83 -7.04 -10.89 -4.47
N PHE A 84 -6.62 -11.35 -5.64
CA PHE A 84 -5.33 -10.97 -6.23
C PHE A 84 -5.23 -9.46 -6.38
N MET A 85 -6.26 -8.80 -6.91
CA MET A 85 -6.27 -7.33 -7.03
C MET A 85 -6.18 -6.65 -5.67
N VAL A 86 -6.97 -7.11 -4.68
CA VAL A 86 -6.97 -6.56 -3.31
C VAL A 86 -5.57 -6.67 -2.70
N PHE A 87 -4.97 -7.86 -2.73
CA PHE A 87 -3.67 -8.11 -2.11
C PHE A 87 -2.52 -7.43 -2.84
N ASN A 88 -2.62 -7.25 -4.16
CA ASN A 88 -1.66 -6.44 -4.91
C ASN A 88 -1.67 -4.98 -4.44
N ILE A 89 -2.86 -4.42 -4.14
CA ILE A 89 -2.91 -3.06 -3.57
C ILE A 89 -2.39 -3.05 -2.14
N PHE A 90 -2.71 -4.05 -1.32
CA PHE A 90 -2.18 -4.14 0.04
C PHE A 90 -0.65 -4.20 0.07
N GLU A 91 -0.05 -5.02 -0.80
CA GLU A 91 1.40 -5.09 -0.90
C GLU A 91 1.99 -3.76 -1.41
N LEU A 92 1.32 -3.10 -2.36
CA LEU A 92 1.74 -1.79 -2.84
C LEU A 92 1.70 -0.74 -1.73
N ALA A 93 0.59 -0.66 -0.98
CA ALA A 93 0.44 0.22 0.17
C ALA A 93 1.50 -0.08 1.24
N PHE A 94 1.74 -1.36 1.54
CA PHE A 94 2.79 -1.79 2.47
C PHE A 94 4.18 -1.35 2.00
N ARG A 95 4.53 -1.53 0.72
CA ARG A 95 5.80 -1.06 0.15
C ARG A 95 5.92 0.46 0.24
N HIS A 96 4.85 1.19 -0.06
CA HIS A 96 4.82 2.65 -0.01
C HIS A 96 4.95 3.19 1.41
N HIS A 97 4.38 2.52 2.39
CA HIS A 97 4.55 2.84 3.81
C HIS A 97 5.96 2.46 4.32
N LYS A 98 6.36 1.19 4.20
CA LYS A 98 7.60 0.67 4.80
C LYS A 98 8.85 1.24 4.14
N LYS A 99 8.92 1.22 2.81
CA LYS A 99 10.13 1.56 2.03
C LYS A 99 10.21 3.04 1.66
N TYR A 100 9.10 3.64 1.20
CA TYR A 100 9.14 4.99 0.63
C TYR A 100 8.63 6.09 1.57
N LYS A 101 8.04 5.74 2.73
CA LYS A 101 7.47 6.72 3.69
C LYS A 101 6.50 7.70 3.01
N LEU A 102 5.73 7.15 2.06
CA LEU A 102 4.74 7.90 1.27
C LEU A 102 3.33 7.83 1.85
N VAL A 103 3.04 6.81 2.67
CA VAL A 103 1.77 6.67 3.38
C VAL A 103 1.96 7.18 4.81
N GLU A 104 1.13 8.13 5.23
CA GLU A 104 1.14 8.68 6.58
C GLU A 104 0.77 7.60 7.63
N ASN A 105 1.21 7.77 8.87
CA ASN A 105 1.09 6.71 9.89
C ASN A 105 -0.36 6.43 10.29
N ASP A 106 -1.20 7.47 10.32
CA ASP A 106 -2.64 7.41 10.53
C ASP A 106 -3.33 6.67 9.38
N ALA A 107 -3.05 7.06 8.13
CA ALA A 107 -3.57 6.35 6.96
C ALA A 107 -3.12 4.88 6.93
N TRP A 108 -1.89 4.59 7.34
CA TRP A 108 -1.38 3.21 7.45
C TRP A 108 -2.13 2.38 8.50
N ALA A 109 -2.61 2.99 9.59
CA ALA A 109 -3.43 2.27 10.56
C ALA A 109 -4.76 1.81 9.93
N ASP A 110 -5.38 2.65 9.09
CA ASP A 110 -6.59 2.28 8.36
C ASP A 110 -6.33 1.14 7.36
N TRP A 111 -5.19 1.17 6.68
CA TRP A 111 -4.74 0.06 5.83
C TRP A 111 -4.58 -1.24 6.64
N CYS A 112 -3.93 -1.18 7.81
CA CYS A 112 -3.78 -2.35 8.67
C CYS A 112 -5.15 -2.91 9.08
N ASN A 113 -6.09 -2.05 9.48
CA ASN A 113 -7.45 -2.44 9.86
C ASN A 113 -8.19 -3.11 8.69
N LEU A 114 -8.02 -2.58 7.47
CA LEU A 114 -8.63 -3.15 6.29
C LEU A 114 -8.04 -4.53 5.95
N ILE A 115 -6.71 -4.67 5.97
CA ILE A 115 -6.03 -5.95 5.73
C ILE A 115 -6.48 -6.97 6.79
N GLN A 116 -6.61 -6.55 8.06
CA GLN A 116 -7.11 -7.39 9.13
C GLN A 116 -8.55 -7.86 8.88
N ALA A 117 -9.45 -6.96 8.48
CA ALA A 117 -10.84 -7.31 8.18
C ALA A 117 -10.96 -8.34 7.04
N TYR A 118 -10.05 -8.28 6.06
CA TYR A 118 -9.92 -9.32 5.05
C TYR A 118 -9.38 -10.62 5.67
N ARG A 119 -8.32 -10.55 6.51
CA ARG A 119 -7.70 -11.72 7.15
C ARG A 119 -8.64 -12.54 8.02
N GLU A 120 -9.66 -11.88 8.58
CA GLU A 120 -10.74 -12.52 9.35
C GLU A 120 -11.68 -13.40 8.52
N LYS A 121 -11.64 -13.32 7.19
CA LYS A 121 -12.47 -14.13 6.29
C LYS A 121 -11.91 -15.53 6.12
N THR A 122 -12.76 -16.54 6.33
CA THR A 122 -12.42 -17.97 6.23
C THR A 122 -11.85 -18.33 4.86
N TYR A 123 -12.46 -17.85 3.78
CA TYR A 123 -11.99 -18.12 2.41
C TYR A 123 -10.57 -17.60 2.23
N LEU A 124 -10.29 -16.41 2.76
CA LEU A 124 -9.00 -15.78 2.57
C LEU A 124 -7.90 -16.52 3.30
N TYR A 125 -8.20 -17.19 4.42
CA TYR A 125 -7.22 -18.01 5.11
C TYR A 125 -6.63 -19.07 4.17
N GLY A 126 -7.49 -19.89 3.56
CA GLY A 126 -7.04 -20.95 2.65
C GLY A 126 -6.52 -20.40 1.32
N TRP A 127 -7.11 -19.34 0.78
CA TRP A 127 -6.57 -18.69 -0.43
C TRP A 127 -5.14 -18.17 -0.19
N TRP A 128 -4.90 -17.54 0.95
CA TRP A 128 -3.57 -17.01 1.30
C TRP A 128 -2.53 -18.13 1.46
N GLU A 129 -2.87 -19.26 2.09
CA GLU A 129 -1.94 -20.40 2.22
C GLU A 129 -1.45 -20.92 0.85
N ASN A 130 -2.29 -20.83 -0.19
CA ASN A 130 -1.96 -21.29 -1.54
C ASN A 130 -1.24 -20.22 -2.38
N ASN A 131 -1.53 -18.93 -2.16
CA ASN A 131 -1.07 -17.84 -3.04
C ASN A 131 -0.04 -16.91 -2.41
N ALA A 132 0.25 -17.00 -1.11
CA ALA A 132 1.17 -16.10 -0.39
C ALA A 132 2.56 -16.01 -1.04
N ARG A 133 3.02 -17.08 -1.70
CA ARG A 133 4.34 -17.15 -2.34
C ARG A 133 4.54 -16.18 -3.50
N GLU A 134 3.46 -15.63 -4.05
CA GLU A 134 3.53 -14.62 -5.13
C GLU A 134 3.94 -13.24 -4.61
N TYR A 135 3.85 -13.02 -3.30
CA TYR A 135 4.16 -11.74 -2.67
C TYR A 135 5.56 -11.72 -2.05
N SER A 136 6.10 -10.53 -1.77
CA SER A 136 7.41 -10.38 -1.11
C SER A 136 7.43 -10.98 0.31
N GLU A 137 8.56 -11.57 0.71
CA GLU A 137 8.74 -12.19 2.03
C GLU A 137 8.43 -11.24 3.21
N ASP A 138 8.76 -9.96 3.03
CA ASP A 138 8.47 -8.91 4.00
C ASP A 138 6.96 -8.71 4.20
N PHE A 139 6.21 -8.70 3.10
CA PHE A 139 4.76 -8.56 3.15
C PHE A 139 4.11 -9.85 3.65
N GLN A 140 4.63 -11.01 3.25
CA GLN A 140 4.20 -12.30 3.78
C GLN A 140 4.34 -12.34 5.30
N SER A 141 5.49 -11.92 5.82
CA SER A 141 5.77 -11.86 7.26
C SER A 141 4.82 -10.92 7.99
N PHE A 142 4.50 -9.77 7.37
CA PHE A 142 3.54 -8.83 7.91
C PHE A 142 2.13 -9.44 8.00
N VAL A 143 1.61 -9.99 6.90
CA VAL A 143 0.25 -10.58 6.86
C VAL A 143 0.15 -11.80 7.77
N ASN A 144 1.19 -12.65 7.83
CA ASN A 144 1.21 -13.82 8.71
C ASN A 144 1.32 -13.45 10.20
N GLY A 145 1.83 -12.26 10.52
CA GLY A 145 1.84 -11.72 11.88
C GLY A 145 0.50 -11.16 12.35
N LEU A 146 -0.47 -10.99 11.44
CA LEU A 146 -1.81 -10.52 11.78
C LEU A 146 -2.64 -11.64 12.44
N PRO A 147 -3.53 -11.29 13.39
CA PRO A 147 -4.45 -12.25 14.00
C PRO A 147 -5.28 -13.01 12.96
N VAL A 148 -5.31 -14.32 13.11
CA VAL A 148 -6.09 -15.24 12.29
C VAL A 148 -7.45 -15.48 12.95
N PRO A 149 -8.56 -15.66 12.20
CA PRO A 149 -9.85 -16.00 12.79
C PRO A 149 -9.71 -17.23 13.70
N LYS A 150 -10.23 -17.11 14.94
CA LYS A 150 -10.35 -18.24 15.86
C LYS A 150 -11.44 -19.14 15.31
N ASN A 151 -11.06 -20.17 14.55
CA ASN A 151 -11.97 -21.26 14.25
C ASN A 151 -12.28 -21.98 15.57
N GLU A 152 -13.41 -21.64 16.20
CA GLU A 152 -14.06 -22.52 17.18
C GLU A 152 -14.42 -23.80 16.42
N LYS A 153 -13.67 -24.87 16.70
CA LYS A 153 -14.05 -26.23 16.34
C LYS A 153 -15.27 -26.67 17.13
#